data_AF-A0A9X3F5E9-F1
#
_entry.id   AF-A0A9X3F5E9-F1
#
_cell.length_a   1.000
_cell.length_b   1.000
_cell.length_c   1.000
_cell.angle_alpha   90.00
_cell.angle_beta   90.00
_cell.angle_gamma   90.00
#
_symmetry.space_group_name_H-M   'P 1'
#
loop_
_entity.id
_entity.type
_entity.pdbx_description
1 polymer ?
#
loop_
_entity_poly.entity_id
_entity_poly.type
_entity_poly.pdbx_seq_one_letter_code
_entity_poly.pdbx_strand_id
1 'polypeptide(L)'
;MFVWIDAVPIAPDWAHWTLVGAVGSGEPGEIRVGGQYNPFVGKNLFGVGSDGGPTGDWTNLDGDPRGAPTAVVVKDWVCLEWLHDGANDETKFWWDATEHPSLATTATSHGGNQGADYVMPQFESAWVGWWLYQGNPNPDHYDVWIDEVAIDGVRIGCIL
;
A
#
# COMPACT_ATOMS: atom_id res chain seq x y z
N MET A 1 9.36 8.50 -0.15
CA MET A 1 10.45 7.61 0.29
C MET A 1 10.97 6.84 -0.91
N PHE A 2 12.24 6.45 -0.92
CA PHE A 2 12.77 5.52 -1.91
C PHE A 2 12.80 4.11 -1.34
N VAL A 3 12.41 3.13 -2.14
CA VAL A 3 12.48 1.71 -1.76
C VAL A 3 13.15 0.91 -2.86
N TRP A 4 13.94 -0.06 -2.43
CA TRP A 4 14.53 -1.09 -3.27
C TRP A 4 14.20 -2.44 -2.64
N ILE A 5 13.69 -3.36 -3.45
CA ILE A 5 13.21 -4.67 -3.00
C ILE A 5 13.91 -5.75 -3.83
N ASP A 6 14.54 -6.74 -3.20
CA ASP A 6 15.26 -7.80 -3.92
C ASP A 6 14.33 -8.76 -4.69
N ALA A 7 13.21 -9.12 -4.06
CA ALA A 7 12.19 -10.04 -4.51
C ALA A 7 10.86 -9.77 -3.79
N VAL A 8 9.77 -10.32 -4.31
CA VAL A 8 8.41 -10.17 -3.76
C VAL A 8 7.75 -11.53 -3.66
N PRO A 9 6.87 -11.77 -2.66
CA PRO A 9 6.25 -13.07 -2.46
C PRO A 9 5.37 -13.45 -3.65
N ILE A 10 5.56 -14.61 -4.26
CA ILE A 10 4.68 -15.17 -5.30
C ILE A 10 3.91 -16.40 -4.82
N ALA A 11 4.08 -16.76 -3.55
CA ALA A 11 3.29 -17.77 -2.86
C ALA A 11 3.15 -17.38 -1.38
N PRO A 12 2.07 -17.81 -0.70
CA PRO A 12 0.86 -18.38 -1.30
C PRO A 12 0.14 -17.36 -2.22
N ASP A 13 -0.87 -17.83 -2.95
CA ASP A 13 -1.77 -16.93 -3.68
C ASP A 13 -2.29 -15.86 -2.70
N TRP A 14 -2.32 -14.60 -3.16
CA TRP A 14 -2.73 -13.45 -2.35
C TRP A 14 -1.80 -13.11 -1.18
N ALA A 15 -0.55 -13.61 -1.17
CA ALA A 15 0.47 -13.15 -0.23
C ALA A 15 0.58 -11.62 -0.27
N HIS A 16 0.31 -10.97 0.86
CA HIS A 16 0.31 -9.52 1.00
C HIS A 16 1.42 -9.06 1.92
N TRP A 17 1.89 -7.84 1.70
CA TRP A 17 2.95 -7.26 2.47
C TRP A 17 2.72 -5.76 2.66
N THR A 18 3.25 -5.23 3.75
CA THR A 18 3.12 -3.83 4.15
C THR A 18 4.50 -3.20 4.20
N LEU A 19 4.64 -2.04 3.56
CA LEU A 19 5.78 -1.14 3.74
C LEU A 19 5.51 -0.06 4.78
N VAL A 20 4.28 0.47 4.78
CA VAL A 20 3.84 1.51 5.71
C VAL A 20 2.54 1.10 6.36
N GLY A 21 2.52 1.10 7.69
CA GLY A 21 1.32 0.92 8.49
C GLY A 21 1.09 2.16 9.36
N ALA A 22 -0.16 2.57 9.51
CA ALA A 22 -0.51 3.70 10.37
C ALA A 22 -1.81 3.44 11.13
N VAL A 23 -1.84 3.84 12.41
CA VAL A 23 -3.00 3.71 13.29
C VAL A 23 -3.20 4.99 14.09
N GLY A 24 -4.33 5.06 14.79
CA GLY A 24 -4.58 6.15 15.70
C GLY A 24 -5.88 5.98 16.47
N SER A 25 -6.50 7.11 16.83
CA SER A 25 -7.76 7.14 17.58
C SER A 25 -8.96 7.48 16.67
N GLY A 26 -10.17 7.33 17.21
CA GLY A 26 -11.43 7.57 16.48
C GLY A 26 -11.91 6.34 15.72
N GLU A 27 -11.04 5.71 14.93
CA GLU A 27 -11.33 4.49 14.17
C GLU A 27 -10.29 3.40 14.46
N PRO A 28 -10.69 2.12 14.56
CA PRO A 28 -9.79 1.04 14.99
C PRO A 28 -8.90 0.47 13.86
N GLY A 29 -9.12 0.89 12.61
CA GLY A 29 -8.45 0.31 11.45
C GLY A 29 -6.99 0.76 11.30
N GLU A 30 -6.10 -0.19 11.01
CA GLU A 30 -4.78 0.12 10.47
C GLU A 30 -4.91 0.50 8.99
N ILE A 31 -4.26 1.58 8.58
CA ILE A 31 -4.16 1.99 7.17
C ILE A 31 -2.80 1.53 6.66
N ARG A 32 -2.78 0.85 5.50
CA ARG A 32 -1.61 0.14 4.99
C ARG A 32 -1.27 0.58 3.56
N VAL A 33 0.02 0.72 3.30
CA VAL A 33 0.62 0.85 1.97
C VAL A 33 1.63 -0.26 1.80
N GLY A 34 1.55 -0.97 0.68
CA GLY A 34 2.44 -2.11 0.41
C GLY A 34 2.10 -2.75 -0.91
N GLY A 35 1.85 -4.06 -0.92
CA GLY A 35 1.48 -4.77 -2.13
C GLY A 35 1.00 -6.19 -1.88
N GLN A 36 0.58 -6.84 -2.96
CA GLN A 36 0.06 -8.20 -2.90
C GLN A 36 0.29 -8.93 -4.22
N TYR A 37 0.54 -10.24 -4.11
CA TYR A 37 0.56 -11.12 -5.26
C TYR A 37 -0.86 -11.42 -5.74
N ASN A 38 -1.15 -11.04 -6.99
CA ASN A 38 -2.43 -11.34 -7.62
C ASN A 38 -2.24 -12.52 -8.61
N PRO A 39 -2.72 -13.73 -8.27
CA PRO A 39 -2.56 -14.92 -9.09
C PRO A 39 -3.31 -14.85 -10.43
N PHE A 40 -4.34 -14.00 -10.54
CA PHE A 40 -5.09 -13.87 -11.80
C PHE A 40 -4.31 -13.12 -12.88
N VAL A 41 -3.42 -12.20 -12.50
CA VAL A 41 -2.53 -11.49 -13.43
C VAL A 41 -1.09 -12.00 -13.37
N GLY A 42 -0.76 -12.84 -12.40
CA GLY A 42 0.59 -13.40 -12.22
C GLY A 42 1.64 -12.37 -11.84
N LYS A 43 1.26 -11.34 -11.07
CA LYS A 43 2.14 -10.20 -10.71
C LYS A 43 1.94 -9.82 -9.24
N ASN A 44 3.00 -9.31 -8.62
CA ASN A 44 2.86 -8.45 -7.45
C ASN A 44 2.52 -7.04 -7.91
N LEU A 45 1.54 -6.45 -7.26
CA LEU A 45 1.06 -5.10 -7.51
C LEU A 45 1.19 -4.29 -6.22
N PHE A 46 1.53 -3.01 -6.33
CA PHE A 46 1.42 -2.11 -5.18
C PHE A 46 -0.05 -2.02 -4.76
N GLY A 47 -0.28 -1.68 -3.49
CA GLY A 47 -1.61 -1.62 -2.94
C GLY A 47 -1.73 -0.67 -1.76
N VAL A 48 -2.93 -0.14 -1.60
CA VAL A 48 -3.39 0.56 -0.39
C VAL A 48 -4.52 -0.22 0.24
N GLY A 49 -4.64 -0.21 1.55
CA GLY A 49 -5.64 -1.03 2.21
C GLY A 49 -5.88 -0.67 3.67
N SER A 50 -6.71 -1.47 4.31
CA SER A 50 -6.97 -1.39 5.73
C SER A 50 -7.11 -2.77 6.35
N ASP A 51 -6.90 -2.89 7.66
CA ASP A 51 -7.18 -4.07 8.47
C ASP A 51 -7.77 -3.66 9.83
N GLY A 52 -8.55 -4.53 10.47
CA GLY A 52 -9.08 -4.36 11.82
C GLY A 52 -10.28 -3.40 11.96
N GLY A 53 -10.64 -2.66 10.91
CA GLY A 53 -11.75 -1.71 10.90
C GLY A 53 -13.10 -2.25 10.37
N PRO A 54 -14.17 -1.42 10.35
CA PRO A 54 -15.49 -1.79 9.83
C PRO A 54 -15.50 -2.27 8.36
N THR A 55 -14.52 -1.81 7.57
CA THR A 55 -14.33 -2.22 6.18
C THR A 55 -13.66 -3.59 6.03
N GLY A 56 -13.14 -4.18 7.13
CA GLY A 56 -12.42 -5.45 7.14
C GLY A 56 -10.97 -5.36 6.63
N ASP A 57 -10.36 -6.52 6.42
CA ASP A 57 -9.04 -6.70 5.80
C ASP A 57 -9.19 -6.67 4.27
N TRP A 58 -8.61 -5.65 3.64
CA TRP A 58 -8.60 -5.52 2.18
C TRP A 58 -7.36 -4.78 1.69
N THR A 59 -7.06 -4.98 0.41
CA THR A 59 -6.02 -4.27 -0.32
C THR A 59 -6.55 -3.97 -1.73
N ASN A 60 -6.64 -2.69 -2.06
CA ASN A 60 -6.92 -2.23 -3.42
C ASN A 60 -5.60 -2.28 -4.20
N LEU A 61 -5.55 -3.07 -5.27
CA LEU A 61 -4.33 -3.35 -6.01
C LEU A 61 -4.20 -2.45 -7.23
N ASP A 62 -2.96 -2.04 -7.51
CA ASP A 62 -2.65 -1.17 -8.63
C ASP A 62 -3.11 -1.80 -9.95
N GLY A 63 -4.07 -1.13 -10.56
CA GLY A 63 -4.68 -1.49 -11.83
C GLY A 63 -4.09 -0.73 -13.01
N ASP A 64 -3.09 0.13 -12.80
CA ASP A 64 -2.61 1.09 -13.80
C ASP A 64 -1.39 0.58 -14.61
N PRO A 65 -1.39 0.79 -15.94
CA PRO A 65 -2.52 1.23 -16.76
C PRO A 65 -3.62 0.17 -16.85
N ARG A 66 -4.88 0.62 -16.97
CA ARG A 66 -6.06 -0.25 -16.99
C ARG A 66 -5.93 -1.42 -17.96
N GLY A 67 -6.03 -2.64 -17.44
CA GLY A 67 -5.98 -3.89 -18.20
C GLY A 67 -4.57 -4.41 -18.45
N ALA A 68 -3.53 -3.67 -18.07
CA ALA A 68 -2.14 -4.08 -18.15
C ALA A 68 -1.34 -3.52 -16.95
N PRO A 69 -1.72 -3.88 -15.71
CA PRO A 69 -1.14 -3.27 -14.51
C PRO A 69 0.38 -3.50 -14.43
N THR A 70 1.08 -2.49 -13.94
CA THR A 70 2.53 -2.50 -13.79
C THR A 70 2.91 -3.37 -12.58
N ALA A 71 3.86 -4.31 -12.76
CA ALA A 71 4.33 -5.12 -11.66
C ALA A 71 5.25 -4.30 -10.74
N VAL A 72 5.24 -4.58 -9.44
CA VAL A 72 6.22 -4.04 -8.50
C VAL A 72 7.63 -4.28 -9.03
N VAL A 73 8.42 -3.21 -9.10
CA VAL A 73 9.82 -3.30 -9.54
C VAL A 73 10.66 -3.88 -8.43
N VAL A 74 11.48 -4.86 -8.81
CA VAL A 74 12.47 -5.50 -7.96
C VAL A 74 13.85 -5.22 -8.50
N LYS A 75 14.85 -5.17 -7.62
CA LYS A 75 16.25 -4.90 -7.93
C LYS A 75 16.52 -3.54 -8.58
N ASP A 76 15.62 -2.59 -8.39
CA ASP A 76 15.82 -1.19 -8.74
C ASP A 76 15.18 -0.28 -7.68
N TRP A 77 15.64 0.96 -7.61
CA TRP A 77 15.07 1.96 -6.72
C TRP A 77 13.83 2.58 -7.33
N VAL A 78 12.77 2.66 -6.55
CA VAL A 78 11.56 3.40 -6.90
C VAL A 78 11.22 4.41 -5.83
N CYS A 79 10.73 5.57 -6.24
CA CYS A 79 10.17 6.55 -5.32
C CYS A 79 8.69 6.27 -5.12
N LEU A 80 8.31 5.97 -3.88
CA LEU A 80 6.92 5.84 -3.47
C LEU A 80 6.50 7.05 -2.64
N GLU A 81 5.33 7.57 -2.97
CA GLU A 81 4.66 8.62 -2.23
C GLU A 81 3.18 8.26 -2.10
N TRP A 82 2.63 8.47 -0.91
CA TRP A 82 1.21 8.24 -0.64
C TRP A 82 0.66 9.44 0.13
N LEU A 83 -0.64 9.67 -0.04
CA LEU A 83 -1.40 10.65 0.71
C LEU A 83 -2.57 9.94 1.38
N HIS A 84 -2.75 10.20 2.67
CA HIS A 84 -3.91 9.80 3.44
C HIS A 84 -4.53 11.06 4.03
N ASP A 85 -5.56 11.56 3.38
CA ASP A 85 -6.31 12.74 3.82
C ASP A 85 -7.41 12.29 4.78
N GLY A 86 -7.06 12.18 6.06
CA GLY A 86 -8.03 11.78 7.10
C GLY A 86 -9.13 12.80 7.39
N ALA A 87 -9.11 13.99 6.78
CA ALA A 87 -10.22 14.94 6.88
C ALA A 87 -11.32 14.67 5.85
N ASN A 88 -10.96 14.05 4.72
CA ASN A 88 -11.88 13.73 3.62
C ASN A 88 -12.01 12.22 3.36
N ASP A 89 -11.29 11.39 4.11
CA ASP A 89 -11.21 9.93 3.95
C ASP A 89 -10.74 9.51 2.54
N GLU A 90 -9.77 10.25 2.00
CA GLU A 90 -9.25 10.04 0.66
C GLU A 90 -7.82 9.53 0.66
N THR A 91 -7.51 8.60 -0.25
CA THR A 91 -6.14 8.17 -0.52
C THR A 91 -5.70 8.54 -1.92
N LYS A 92 -4.40 8.80 -2.06
CA LYS A 92 -3.72 8.90 -3.36
C LYS A 92 -2.37 8.24 -3.28
N PHE A 93 -1.87 7.78 -4.42
CA PHE A 93 -0.60 7.08 -4.51
C PHE A 93 0.16 7.52 -5.75
N TRP A 94 1.46 7.70 -5.60
CA TRP A 94 2.38 7.98 -6.69
C TRP A 94 3.57 7.03 -6.64
N TRP A 95 3.97 6.61 -7.83
CA TRP A 95 5.18 5.86 -8.06
C TRP A 95 6.00 6.59 -9.13
N ASP A 96 7.23 6.96 -8.79
CA ASP A 96 8.15 7.72 -9.64
C ASP A 96 7.48 9.00 -10.17
N ALA A 97 6.89 9.75 -9.24
CA ALA A 97 6.08 10.95 -9.45
C ALA A 97 4.78 10.77 -10.26
N THR A 98 4.53 9.61 -10.85
CA THR A 98 3.32 9.31 -11.64
C THR A 98 2.20 8.90 -10.70
N GLU A 99 1.01 9.48 -10.86
CA GLU A 99 -0.16 9.11 -10.05
C GLU A 99 -0.76 7.79 -10.54
N HIS A 100 -1.12 6.92 -9.60
CA HIS A 100 -1.80 5.65 -9.86
C HIS A 100 -3.24 5.74 -9.34
N PRO A 101 -4.17 6.33 -10.12
CA PRO A 101 -5.54 6.62 -9.68
C PRO A 101 -6.36 5.37 -9.36
N SER A 102 -5.97 4.19 -9.85
CA SER A 102 -6.63 2.93 -9.49
C SER A 102 -6.49 2.58 -8.00
N LEU A 103 -5.47 3.13 -7.33
CA LEU A 103 -5.25 2.99 -5.89
C LEU A 103 -6.01 4.03 -5.07
N ALA A 104 -6.55 5.09 -5.69
CA ALA A 104 -7.28 6.10 -4.95
C ALA A 104 -8.54 5.51 -4.30
N THR A 105 -8.80 5.92 -3.06
CA THR A 105 -10.00 5.53 -2.32
C THR A 105 -10.71 6.76 -1.77
N THR A 106 -12.00 6.60 -1.51
CA THR A 106 -12.81 7.54 -0.73
C THR A 106 -13.55 6.76 0.36
N ALA A 107 -14.26 7.47 1.26
CA ALA A 107 -15.15 6.85 2.23
C ALA A 107 -16.07 5.77 1.63
N THR A 108 -16.56 5.96 0.39
CA THR A 108 -17.54 5.05 -0.25
C THR A 108 -17.00 4.32 -1.48
N SER A 109 -15.73 4.53 -1.82
CA SER A 109 -15.07 3.86 -2.94
C SER A 109 -13.75 3.26 -2.44
N HIS A 110 -13.81 1.99 -2.05
CA HIS A 110 -12.69 1.25 -1.50
C HIS A 110 -12.87 -0.26 -1.76
N GLY A 111 -11.82 -1.05 -1.53
CA GLY A 111 -11.80 -2.49 -1.79
C GLY A 111 -12.43 -3.36 -0.69
N GLY A 112 -12.97 -2.75 0.37
CA GLY A 112 -13.45 -3.44 1.57
C GLY A 112 -14.95 -3.77 1.56
N ASN A 113 -15.49 -4.02 2.76
CA ASN A 113 -16.91 -4.23 2.98
C ASN A 113 -17.73 -2.99 2.56
N GLN A 114 -18.53 -3.13 1.50
CA GLN A 114 -19.33 -2.04 0.90
C GLN A 114 -20.51 -1.58 1.79
N GLY A 115 -20.77 -2.25 2.90
CA GLY A 115 -21.79 -1.85 3.88
C GLY A 115 -21.27 -0.89 4.96
N ALA A 116 -20.00 -0.49 4.90
CA ALA A 116 -19.37 0.42 5.85
C ALA A 116 -18.50 1.43 5.12
N ASP A 117 -18.44 2.65 5.62
CA ASP A 117 -17.57 3.69 5.08
C ASP A 117 -16.11 3.44 5.51
N TYR A 118 -15.17 3.69 4.60
CA TYR A 118 -13.74 3.71 4.90
C TYR A 118 -13.38 5.04 5.56
N VAL A 119 -13.44 5.08 6.90
CA VAL A 119 -13.06 6.26 7.69
C VAL A 119 -11.65 6.07 8.24
N MET A 120 -10.80 7.08 8.09
CA MET A 120 -9.42 7.03 8.60
C MET A 120 -9.36 7.43 10.08
N PRO A 121 -8.43 6.84 10.85
CA PRO A 121 -8.18 7.28 12.22
C PRO A 121 -7.54 8.67 12.25
N GLN A 122 -7.62 9.32 13.39
CA GLN A 122 -6.71 10.41 13.74
C GLN A 122 -5.33 9.80 14.00
N PHE A 123 -4.47 9.81 12.97
CA PHE A 123 -3.17 9.13 13.01
C PHE A 123 -2.31 9.61 14.18
N GLU A 124 -1.81 8.65 14.97
CA GLU A 124 -0.93 8.89 16.12
C GLU A 124 0.41 8.18 15.98
N SER A 125 0.49 7.19 15.08
CA SER A 125 1.70 6.39 14.86
C SER A 125 1.75 5.91 13.41
N ALA A 126 2.96 5.89 12.88
CA ALA A 126 3.27 5.31 11.58
C ALA A 126 4.55 4.47 11.70
N TRP A 127 4.56 3.33 11.03
CA TRP A 127 5.72 2.45 10.91
C TRP A 127 6.11 2.34 9.45
N VAL A 128 7.41 2.31 9.20
CA VAL A 128 7.99 2.06 7.88
C VAL A 128 8.93 0.87 8.00
N GLY A 129 8.74 -0.15 7.18
CA GLY A 129 9.49 -1.40 7.26
C GLY A 129 9.03 -2.41 6.22
N TRP A 130 9.21 -3.70 6.51
CA TRP A 130 8.67 -4.79 5.69
C TRP A 130 7.94 -5.77 6.59
N TRP A 131 6.69 -6.06 6.26
CA TRP A 131 5.89 -7.03 6.99
C TRP A 131 5.12 -7.92 6.02
N LEU A 132 5.32 -9.23 6.11
CA LEU A 132 4.62 -10.25 5.33
C LEU A 132 3.79 -11.10 6.29
N TYR A 133 2.49 -11.22 6.03
CA TYR A 133 1.57 -11.86 6.98
C TYR A 133 1.42 -13.36 6.76
N GLN A 134 1.56 -13.84 5.52
CA GLN A 134 1.36 -15.24 5.17
C GLN A 134 2.59 -16.09 5.51
N GLY A 135 2.34 -17.29 6.04
CA GLY A 135 3.37 -18.31 6.23
C GLY A 135 3.70 -19.09 4.95
N ASN A 136 4.87 -19.74 4.95
CA ASN A 136 5.42 -20.51 3.82
C ASN A 136 5.53 -19.72 2.51
N PRO A 137 6.10 -18.50 2.51
CA PRO A 137 6.20 -17.74 1.28
C PRO A 137 7.26 -18.29 0.34
N ASN A 138 7.14 -17.95 -0.94
CA ASN A 138 8.19 -18.15 -1.93
C ASN A 138 8.46 -16.82 -2.65
N PRO A 139 9.68 -16.25 -2.58
CA PRO A 139 10.82 -16.72 -1.78
C PRO A 139 10.55 -16.67 -0.26
N ASP A 140 11.41 -17.29 0.54
CA ASP A 140 11.26 -17.34 2.01
C ASP A 140 12.01 -16.23 2.76
N HIS A 141 12.73 -15.38 2.03
CA HIS A 141 13.48 -14.24 2.54
C HIS A 141 13.44 -13.07 1.56
N TYR A 142 13.65 -11.86 2.10
CA TYR A 142 13.57 -10.59 1.39
C TYR A 142 14.60 -9.63 1.97
N ASP A 143 15.36 -8.97 1.10
CA ASP A 143 16.17 -7.81 1.41
C ASP A 143 15.45 -6.55 0.90
N VAL A 144 15.14 -5.63 1.81
CA VAL A 144 14.45 -4.37 1.50
C VAL A 144 15.29 -3.21 2.01
N TRP A 145 15.60 -2.27 1.13
CA TRP A 145 16.29 -1.03 1.49
C TRP A 145 15.29 0.11 1.37
N ILE A 146 15.27 0.97 2.39
CA ILE A 146 14.37 2.11 2.48
C ILE A 146 15.24 3.32 2.78
N ASP A 147 15.09 4.37 1.99
CA ASP A 147 15.88 5.59 2.11
C ASP A 147 15.01 6.84 1.93
N GLU A 148 15.51 7.97 2.43
CA GLU A 148 14.87 9.29 2.35
C GLU A 148 13.39 9.26 2.76
N VAL A 149 13.13 8.69 3.95
CA VAL A 149 11.80 8.70 4.55
C VAL A 149 11.48 10.11 5.03
N ALA A 150 10.42 10.69 4.48
CA ALA A 150 9.90 11.99 4.86
C ALA A 150 8.36 11.91 4.98
N ILE A 151 7.81 12.64 5.96
CA ILE A 151 6.38 12.72 6.25
C ILE A 151 6.03 14.20 6.37
N ASP A 152 5.05 14.65 5.61
CA ASP A 152 4.57 16.03 5.59
C ASP A 152 3.03 16.04 5.41
N GLY A 153 2.38 17.16 5.76
CA GLY A 153 0.95 17.36 5.53
C GLY A 153 0.60 17.71 4.08
N VAL A 154 1.59 17.94 3.22
CA VAL A 154 1.42 18.14 1.78
C VAL A 154 2.33 17.22 0.95
N ARG A 155 2.07 17.12 -0.35
CA ARG A 155 2.88 16.34 -1.29
C ARG A 155 4.35 16.79 -1.26
N ILE A 156 5.27 15.85 -1.12
CA ILE A 156 6.72 16.03 -1.09
C ILE A 156 7.29 15.88 -2.51
N GLY A 157 6.82 14.89 -3.27
CA GLY A 157 7.28 14.55 -4.61
C GLY A 157 8.50 13.64 -4.64
N CYS A 158 8.90 13.27 -5.86
CA CYS A 158 9.99 12.33 -6.15
C CYS A 158 11.18 13.01 -6.86
N ILE A 159 11.56 14.19 -6.40
CA ILE A 159 12.71 14.94 -6.94
C ILE A 159 13.89 14.68 -5.99
N LEU A 160 14.99 14.14 -6.53
CA LEU A 160 16.29 14.10 -5.84
C LEU A 160 16.94 15.49 -5.84
#